data_AF-A0ABD1CTU4-F1
#
_entry.id   AF-A0ABD1CTU4-F1
#
_cell.length_a   1.000
_cell.length_b   1.000
_cell.length_c   1.000
_cell.angle_alpha   90.00
_cell.angle_beta   90.00
_cell.angle_gamma   90.00
#
_symmetry.space_group_name_H-M   'P 1'
#
loop_
_entity.id
_entity.type
_entity.pdbx_description
1 polymer ?
#
loop_
_entity_poly.entity_id
_entity_poly.type
_entity_poly.pdbx_seq_one_letter_code
_entity_poly.pdbx_strand_id
1 'polypeptide(L)' 'MGFARSSRVFPDRMPWQGQKDNLIDRFDVRAHLDYIAPVVSKPDQPATAEDDVLDMEERSMNYERYRVLAQNEFLGG' A
#
# COMPACT_ATOMS: atom_id res chain seq x y z
N MET A 1 14.77 38.30 -3.19
CA MET A 1 14.43 37.31 -4.23
C MET A 1 14.43 35.93 -3.57
N GLY A 2 13.28 35.24 -3.52
CA GLY A 2 13.18 33.90 -2.94
C GLY A 2 11.76 33.38 -3.07
N PHE A 3 11.40 32.84 -4.23
CA PHE A 3 10.09 32.19 -4.44
C PHE A 3 10.10 30.85 -3.71
N ALA A 4 9.37 30.75 -2.59
CA ALA A 4 9.00 29.46 -2.03
C ALA A 4 8.08 28.78 -3.05
N ARG A 5 8.52 27.62 -3.57
CA ARG A 5 7.74 26.84 -4.53
C ARG A 5 6.46 26.41 -3.84
N SER A 6 5.33 26.97 -4.29
CA SER A 6 4.00 26.53 -3.91
C SER A 6 3.89 25.04 -4.20
N SER A 7 3.88 24.21 -3.15
CA SER A 7 3.47 22.82 -3.24
C SER A 7 2.05 22.83 -3.78
N ARG A 8 1.82 22.29 -4.98
CA ARG A 8 0.47 22.16 -5.54
C ARG A 8 -0.38 21.38 -4.54
N VAL A 9 -1.22 22.10 -3.80
CA VAL A 9 -2.26 21.50 -2.99
C VAL A 9 -3.34 21.11 -3.99
N PHE A 10 -3.38 19.85 -4.36
CA PHE A 10 -4.56 19.29 -5.00
C PHE A 10 -5.57 19.14 -3.86
N PRO A 11 -6.63 19.98 -3.78
CA PRO A 11 -7.48 20.03 -2.61
C PRO A 11 -8.03 18.64 -2.27
N ASP A 12 -8.37 17.84 -3.28
CA ASP A 12 -8.97 16.51 -3.10
C ASP A 12 -7.96 15.38 -2.92
N ARG A 13 -6.66 15.64 -3.11
CA ARG A 13 -5.62 14.61 -3.06
C ARG A 13 -4.56 14.93 -2.00
N MET A 14 -4.36 14.00 -1.08
CA MET A 14 -3.41 14.13 0.03
C MET A 14 -2.28 13.12 -0.07
N PRO A 15 -1.06 13.46 0.38
CA PRO A 15 0.05 12.52 0.43
C PRO A 15 -0.24 11.42 1.44
N TRP A 16 -0.09 10.17 1.00
CA TRP A 16 -0.26 8.99 1.85
C TRP A 16 1.02 8.68 2.59
N GLN A 17 0.96 8.55 3.92
CA GLN A 17 2.11 8.24 4.78
C GLN A 17 3.32 9.20 4.56
N GLY A 18 3.05 10.47 4.24
CA GLY A 18 4.09 11.47 3.98
C GLY A 18 4.83 11.30 2.63
N GLN A 19 4.48 10.30 1.83
CA GLN A 19 5.04 10.10 0.48
C GLN A 19 4.37 11.06 -0.51
N LYS A 20 5.14 11.98 -1.07
CA LYS A 20 4.64 13.05 -1.95
C LYS A 20 4.13 12.55 -3.30
N ASP A 21 4.64 11.42 -3.76
CA ASP A 21 4.29 10.82 -5.05
C ASP A 21 3.07 9.89 -4.95
N ASN A 22 2.72 9.44 -3.74
CA ASN A 22 1.59 8.57 -3.49
C ASN A 22 0.39 9.39 -2.97
N LEU A 23 -0.36 9.97 -3.90
CA LEU A 23 -1.48 10.84 -3.59
C LEU A 23 -2.80 10.06 -3.58
N ILE A 24 -3.49 10.06 -2.44
CA ILE A 24 -4.79 9.41 -2.25
C ILE A 24 -5.90 10.45 -2.12
N ASP A 25 -7.13 10.06 -2.45
CA ASP A 25 -8.29 10.93 -2.29
C ASP A 25 -8.70 11.07 -0.81
N ARG A 26 -9.33 12.19 -0.42
CA ARG A 26 -9.88 12.36 0.94
C ARG A 26 -11.01 11.37 1.26
N PHE A 27 -11.67 10.83 0.24
CA PHE A 27 -12.68 9.77 0.37
C PHE A 27 -12.09 8.36 0.22
N ASP A 28 -10.78 8.21 -0.07
CA ASP A 28 -10.12 6.90 -0.07
C ASP A 28 -10.15 6.35 1.36
N VAL A 29 -10.56 5.09 1.54
CA VAL A 29 -10.63 4.43 2.86
C VAL A 29 -9.31 4.54 3.61
N ARG A 30 -8.18 4.56 2.88
CA ARG A 30 -6.84 4.71 3.46
C ARG A 30 -6.64 6.04 4.18
N ALA A 31 -7.36 7.11 3.83
CA ALA A 31 -7.23 8.39 4.52
C ALA A 31 -7.56 8.32 6.02
N HIS A 32 -8.28 7.28 6.46
CA HIS A 32 -8.62 7.04 7.87
C HIS A 32 -7.63 6.10 8.59
N LEU A 33 -6.60 5.59 7.91
CA LEU A 33 -5.54 4.79 8.53
C LEU A 33 -4.42 5.73 9.00
N ASP A 34 -4.48 6.13 10.26
CA ASP A 34 -3.51 7.07 10.85
C ASP A 34 -2.06 6.54 10.86
N TYR A 35 -1.88 5.22 10.94
CA TYR A 35 -0.56 4.56 10.95
C TYR A 35 -0.66 3.11 10.50
N ILE A 36 0.13 2.73 9.50
CA ILE A 36 0.35 1.33 9.13
C ILE A 36 1.74 0.94 9.59
N ALA A 37 1.82 -0.03 10.50
CA ALA A 37 3.11 -0.53 10.94
C ALA A 37 3.89 -1.09 9.73
N PRO A 38 5.18 -0.77 9.59
CA PRO A 38 6.01 -1.37 8.57
C PRO A 38 6.05 -2.89 8.78
N VAL A 39 5.89 -3.65 7.69
CA VAL A 39 6.11 -5.09 7.73
C VAL A 39 7.59 -5.31 8.03
N VAL A 40 7.87 -5.73 9.26
CA VAL A 40 9.22 -6.13 9.64
C VAL A 40 9.44 -7.53 9.10
N SER A 41 9.99 -7.64 7.89
CA SER A 41 10.66 -8.87 7.48
C SER A 41 11.79 -9.08 8.48
N LYS A 42 11.64 -10.01 9.42
CA LYS A 42 12.69 -10.33 10.39
C LYS A 42 13.78 -11.10 9.65
N PRO A 43 14.95 -10.52 9.38
CA PRO A 43 15.97 -11.20 8.58
C PRO A 43 16.69 -12.31 9.35
N ASP A 44 16.61 -12.30 10.69
CA ASP A 44 17.39 -13.18 11.57
C ASP A 44 16.55 -14.21 12.36
N GLN A 45 15.24 -14.29 12.12
CA GLN A 45 14.42 -15.32 12.76
C GLN A 45 14.43 -16.57 11.89
N PRO A 46 14.90 -17.74 12.39
CA PRO A 46 14.76 -18.97 11.63
C PRO A 46 13.28 -19.23 11.41
N ALA A 47 12.86 -19.32 10.15
CA ALA A 47 11.49 -19.68 9.79
C ALA A 47 11.13 -20.98 10.51
N THR A 48 10.14 -20.90 11.39
CA THR A 48 9.60 -22.10 12.03
C THR A 48 8.61 -22.76 11.07
N ALA A 49 8.28 -24.03 11.30
CA ALA A 49 7.32 -24.73 10.45
C ALA A 49 5.94 -24.05 10.42
N GLU A 50 5.56 -23.34 11.48
CA GLU A 50 4.36 -22.49 11.48
C GLU A 50 4.51 -21.21 10.65
N ASP A 51 5.70 -20.58 10.59
CA ASP A 51 5.96 -19.44 9.69
C ASP A 51 5.88 -19.87 8.21
N ASP A 52 6.37 -21.07 7.86
CA ASP A 52 6.29 -21.60 6.49
C ASP A 52 4.84 -21.87 6.04
N VAL A 53 3.99 -22.37 6.94
CA VAL A 53 2.57 -22.60 6.65
C VAL A 53 1.84 -21.26 6.51
N LEU A 54 2.14 -20.29 7.39
CA LEU A 54 1.59 -18.93 7.30
C LEU A 54 2.02 -18.24 6.00
N ASP A 55 3.28 -18.40 5.56
CA ASP A 55 3.77 -17.87 4.28
C ASP A 55 3.04 -18.51 3.09
N MET A 56 2.78 -19.82 3.14
CA MET A 56 2.05 -20.52 2.09
C MET A 56 0.58 -20.08 2.00
N GLU A 57 -0.10 -19.92 3.13
CA GLU A 57 -1.47 -19.44 3.21
C GLU A 57 -1.55 -17.98 2.71
N GLU A 58 -0.64 -17.11 3.17
CA GLU A 58 -0.55 -15.71 2.75
C GLU A 58 -0.27 -15.58 1.26
N ARG A 59 0.64 -16.40 0.72
CA ARG A 59 0.95 -16.44 -0.71
C ARG A 59 -0.24 -16.89 -1.54
N SER A 60 -1.05 -17.83 -1.05
CA SER A 60 -2.26 -18.28 -1.73
C SER A 60 -3.31 -17.16 -1.81
N MET A 61 -3.57 -16.47 -0.70
CA MET A 61 -4.48 -15.32 -0.64
C MET A 61 -4.00 -14.18 -1.55
N ASN A 62 -2.70 -13.88 -1.53
CA ASN A 62 -2.12 -12.85 -2.38
C ASN A 62 -2.28 -13.19 -3.86
N TYR A 63 -2.12 -14.46 -4.24
CA TYR A 63 -2.34 -14.91 -5.60
C TYR A 63 -3.80 -14.73 -6.04
N GLU A 64 -4.77 -15.08 -5.20
CA GLU A 64 -6.20 -14.87 -5.51
C GLU A 64 -6.54 -13.39 -5.68
N ARG A 65 -6.02 -12.54 -4.78
CA ARG A 65 -6.24 -11.08 -4.84
C ARG A 65 -5.65 -10.50 -6.12
N TYR A 66 -4.42 -10.89 -6.48
CA TYR A 66 -3.78 -10.49 -7.73
C TYR A 66 -4.58 -10.96 -8.95
N ARG A 67 -5.08 -12.20 -8.94
CA ARG A 67 -5.86 -12.76 -10.05
C ARG A 67 -7.12 -11.93 -10.33
N VAL A 68 -7.81 -11.49 -9.27
CA VAL A 68 -8.98 -10.60 -9.38
C VAL A 68 -8.59 -9.24 -9.93
N LEU A 69 -7.51 -8.63 -9.44
CA LEU A 69 -7.02 -7.33 -9.93
C LEU A 69 -6.65 -7.39 -11.42
N ALA A 70 -5.89 -8.39 -11.82
CA ALA A 70 -5.52 -8.60 -13.22
C ALA A 70 -6.73 -8.84 -14.13
N GLN A 71 -7.77 -9.51 -13.62
CA GLN A 71 -9.02 -9.71 -14.36
C GLN A 71 -9.83 -8.42 -14.49
N ASN A 72 -9.88 -7.59 -13.44
CA ASN A 72 -10.56 -6.30 -13.46
C ASN A 72 -9.90 -5.32 -14.43
N GLU A 73 -8.58 -5.37 -14.57
CA GLU A 73 -7.82 -4.59 -15.57
C GLU A 73 -8.27 -4.90 -17.01
N PHE A 74 -8.68 -6.15 -17.30
CA PHE A 74 -9.12 -6.57 -18.63
C PHE A 74 -10.55 -6.11 -19.00
N LEU A 75 -11.36 -5.70 -18.03
CA LEU A 75 -12.78 -5.36 -18.20
C LEU A 75 -13.05 -3.84 -18.20
N GLY A 76 -12.02 -2.98 -18.14
CA GLY A 76 -12.22 -1.54 -17.90
C GLY A 76 -11.15 -0.57 -18.42
N GLY A 77 -10.53 -0.86 -19.58
CA GLY A 77 -9.76 0.12 -20.36
C GLY A 77 -10.63 1.03 -21.21
#